data_AF-Q71IT2-F1
#
_entry.id   AF-Q71IT2-F1
#
_cell.length_a   1.000
_cell.length_b   1.000
_cell.length_c   1.000
_cell.angle_alpha   90.00
_cell.angle_beta   90.00
_cell.angle_gamma   90.00
#
_symmetry.space_group_name_H-M   'P 1'
#
loop_
_entity.id
_entity.type
_entity.pdbx_description
1 polymer ?
#
loop_
_entity_poly.entity_id
_entity_poly.type
_entity_poly.pdbx_seq_one_letter_code
_entity_poly.pdbx_strand_id
1 'polypeptide(L)' 'TDLSMVAKVLVVFFIEQIIETRVISPLVVGNRLKMHPATTIIVMLGAGSVWGLWGVIGGIPIYAVMKI' A
#
# COMPACT_ATOMS: atom_id res chain seq x y z
N THR A 1 -8.24 33.55 16.48
CA THR A 1 -7.53 33.58 15.17
C THR A 1 -7.05 32.20 14.76
N ASP A 2 -6.82 31.29 15.71
CA ASP A 2 -6.30 29.93 15.47
C ASP A 2 -7.26 28.99 14.73
N LEU A 3 -8.57 29.06 15.04
CA LEU A 3 -9.58 28.21 14.41
C LEU A 3 -9.72 28.47 12.89
N SER A 4 -9.49 29.71 12.46
CA SER A 4 -9.50 30.08 11.03
C SER A 4 -8.30 29.49 10.28
N MET A 5 -7.14 29.38 10.93
CA MET A 5 -5.96 28.75 10.34
C MET A 5 -6.13 27.24 10.24
N VAL A 6 -6.66 26.59 11.28
CA VAL A 6 -6.95 25.14 11.27
C VAL A 6 -7.93 24.78 10.15
N ALA A 7 -8.98 25.57 9.95
CA ALA A 7 -9.95 25.34 8.87
C ALA A 7 -9.30 25.44 7.47
N LYS A 8 -8.41 26.42 7.25
CA LYS A 8 -7.68 26.56 5.98
C LYS A 8 -6.74 25.38 5.71
N VAL A 9 -6.00 24.94 6.74
CA VAL A 9 -5.09 23.78 6.62
C VAL A 9 -5.87 22.52 6.31
N LEU A 10 -7.01 22.28 6.98
CA LEU A 10 -7.85 21.10 6.70
C LEU A 10 -8.38 21.07 5.27
N VAL A 11 -8.78 22.21 4.72
CA VAL A 11 -9.27 22.31 3.35
C VAL A 11 -8.15 22.01 2.35
N VAL A 12 -6.96 22.61 2.54
CA VAL A 12 -5.79 22.35 1.68
C VAL A 12 -5.35 20.90 1.77
N PHE A 13 -5.30 20.34 2.99
CA PHE A 13 -4.97 18.94 3.22
C PHE A 13 -5.94 17.99 2.52
N PHE A 14 -7.26 18.24 2.59
CA PHE A 14 -8.25 17.43 1.88
C PHE A 14 -8.04 17.46 0.36
N ILE A 15 -7.74 18.64 -0.20
CA ILE A 15 -7.50 18.80 -1.63
C ILE A 15 -6.24 18.04 -2.06
N GLU A 16 -5.13 18.24 -1.34
CA GLU A 16 -3.89 17.51 -1.57
C GLU A 16 -4.14 16.00 -1.50
N GLN A 17 -4.86 15.55 -0.48
CA GLN A 17 -5.01 14.14 -0.21
C GLN A 17 -5.80 13.43 -1.32
N ILE A 18 -6.77 14.10 -1.93
CA ILE A 18 -7.48 13.60 -3.11
C ILE A 18 -6.53 13.51 -4.32
N ILE A 19 -5.67 14.52 -4.53
CA ILE A 19 -4.71 14.56 -5.64
C ILE A 19 -3.64 13.46 -5.47
N GLU A 20 -3.09 13.31 -4.27
CA GLU A 20 -2.06 12.30 -3.98
C GLU A 20 -2.61 10.88 -4.14
N THR A 21 -3.79 10.61 -3.59
CA THR A 21 -4.40 9.28 -3.62
C THR A 21 -4.89 8.89 -5.02
N ARG A 22 -5.41 9.84 -5.82
CA ARG A 22 -6.06 9.52 -7.11
C ARG A 22 -5.22 9.81 -8.35
N VAL A 23 -4.23 10.69 -8.26
CA VAL A 23 -3.42 11.09 -9.43
C VAL A 23 -1.97 10.68 -9.24
N ILE A 24 -1.35 11.05 -8.12
CA ILE A 24 0.07 10.76 -7.88
C ILE A 24 0.28 9.27 -7.64
N SER A 25 -0.52 8.66 -6.75
CA SER A 25 -0.44 7.22 -6.44
C SER A 25 -0.51 6.35 -7.71
N PRO A 26 -1.50 6.48 -8.61
CA PRO A 26 -1.51 5.64 -9.80
C PRO A 26 -0.44 5.99 -10.84
N LEU A 27 0.07 7.22 -10.88
CA LEU A 27 1.17 7.59 -11.79
C LEU A 27 2.53 7.08 -11.29
N VAL A 28 2.78 7.12 -9.99
CA VAL A 28 4.04 6.67 -9.37
C VAL A 28 4.07 5.14 -9.18
N VAL A 29 2.94 4.54 -8.80
CA VAL A 29 2.78 3.09 -8.57
C VAL A 29 2.37 2.35 -9.85
N GLY A 30 2.27 3.08 -10.98
CA GLY A 30 1.55 2.67 -12.18
C GLY A 30 2.06 1.42 -12.90
N ASN A 31 3.30 0.98 -12.67
CA ASN A 31 3.80 -0.23 -13.30
C ASN A 31 3.45 -1.47 -12.47
N ARG A 32 2.16 -1.78 -12.48
CA ARG A 32 1.53 -3.09 -12.25
C ARG A 32 2.48 -4.09 -11.57
N LEU A 33 2.39 -4.20 -10.24
CA LEU A 33 2.74 -5.44 -9.55
C LEU A 33 1.87 -6.55 -10.16
N LYS A 34 2.34 -7.19 -11.23
CA LYS A 34 1.67 -8.32 -11.91
C LYS A 34 1.82 -9.56 -11.04
N MET A 35 1.31 -9.52 -9.81
CA MET A 35 1.26 -10.69 -8.95
C MET A 35 0.22 -11.65 -9.48
N HIS A 36 0.63 -12.88 -9.77
CA HIS A 36 -0.30 -13.91 -10.20
C HIS A 36 -0.91 -14.55 -8.95
N PRO A 37 -2.24 -14.71 -8.85
CA PRO A 37 -2.89 -15.22 -7.64
C PRO A 37 -2.31 -16.55 -7.15
N ALA A 38 -1.94 -17.46 -8.07
CA ALA A 38 -1.34 -18.74 -7.68
C ALA A 38 0.02 -18.57 -6.98
N THR A 39 0.86 -17.61 -7.41
CA THR A 39 2.15 -17.36 -6.73
C THR A 39 1.97 -16.79 -5.33
N THR A 40 0.97 -15.93 -5.11
CA THR A 40 0.68 -15.38 -3.78
C THR A 40 0.22 -16.47 -2.82
N ILE A 41 -0.60 -17.42 -3.30
CA ILE A 41 -1.04 -18.58 -2.51
C ILE A 41 0.16 -19.45 -2.13
N ILE A 42 1.04 -19.78 -3.08
CA ILE A 42 2.24 -20.59 -2.82
C ILE A 42 3.14 -19.90 -1.79
N VAL A 43 3.34 -18.58 -1.91
CA VAL A 43 4.13 -17.79 -0.95
C VAL A 43 3.48 -17.78 0.43
N MET A 44 2.16 -17.58 0.54
CA MET A 44 1.47 -17.60 1.84
C MET A 44 1.53 -18.97 2.50
N LEU A 45 1.38 -20.05 1.74
CA LEU A 45 1.47 -21.41 2.27
C LEU A 45 2.89 -21.74 2.74
N GLY A 46 3.90 -21.35 1.95
CA GLY A 46 5.31 -21.54 2.32
C GLY A 46 5.75 -20.67 3.49
N ALA A 47 5.40 -19.37 3.49
CA ALA A 47 5.75 -18.47 4.59
C ALA A 47 4.97 -18.83 5.86
N GLY A 48 3.72 -19.25 5.73
CA GLY A 48 2.89 -19.74 6.82
C GLY A 48 3.42 -21.03 7.46
N SER A 49 4.05 -21.92 6.70
CA SER A 49 4.65 -23.13 7.27
C SER A 49 5.98 -22.86 7.99
N VAL A 50 6.75 -21.85 7.56
CA VAL A 50 8.04 -21.48 8.17
C VAL A 50 7.87 -20.63 9.43
N TRP A 51 6.97 -19.65 9.42
CA TRP A 51 6.80 -18.67 10.51
C TRP A 51 5.37 -18.53 11.04
N GLY A 52 4.45 -19.40 10.64
CA GLY A 52 3.06 -19.35 11.10
C GLY A 52 2.35 -18.07 10.66
N LEU A 53 1.55 -17.49 11.57
CA LEU A 53 0.78 -16.28 11.31
C LEU A 53 1.66 -15.09 10.87
N TRP A 54 2.84 -14.94 11.47
CA TRP A 54 3.77 -13.86 11.12
C TRP A 54 4.31 -14.00 9.69
N GLY A 55 4.54 -15.23 9.25
CA GLY A 55 4.93 -15.52 7.87
C GLY A 55 3.81 -15.24 6.87
N VAL A 56 2.55 -15.48 7.23
CA VAL A 56 1.41 -15.15 6.36
C VAL A 56 1.21 -13.64 6.22
N ILE A 57 1.29 -12.89 7.33
CA ILE A 57 1.14 -11.43 7.34
C ILE A 57 2.30 -10.76 6.57
N GLY A 58 3.53 -11.22 6.82
CA GLY A 58 4.73 -10.69 6.16
C GLY A 58 4.96 -11.22 4.74
N GLY A 59 4.43 -12.39 4.39
CA GLY A 59 4.74 -13.06 3.13
C GLY A 59 4.30 -12.28 1.90
N ILE A 60 3.12 -11.67 1.93
CA ILE A 60 2.60 -10.85 0.83
C ILE A 60 3.44 -9.58 0.62
N PRO A 61 3.67 -8.72 1.64
CA PRO A 61 4.47 -7.51 1.46
C PRO A 61 5.93 -7.81 1.09
N ILE A 62 6.54 -8.85 1.68
CA ILE A 62 7.92 -9.26 1.32
C ILE A 62 7.98 -9.72 -0.14
N TYR A 63 7.06 -10.58 -0.58
CA TYR A 63 7.01 -11.04 -1.97
C TYR A 63 6.70 -9.90 -2.95
N ALA A 64 5.83 -8.97 -2.55
CA ALA A 64 5.55 -7.78 -3.35
C ALA A 64 6.81 -6.92 -3.56
N VAL A 65 7.62 -6.72 -2.52
CA VAL A 65 8.89 -5.99 -2.61
C VAL A 65 9.94 -6.76 -3.42
N MET A 66 10.05 -8.08 -3.25
CA MET A 66 11.02 -8.88 -4.01
C MET A 66 10.70 -8.99 -5.50
N LYS A 67 9.44 -8.77 -5.90
CA LYS A 67 8.99 -8.85 -7.29
C LYS A 67 9.12 -7.52 -8.06
N ILE A 68 9.31 -6.41 -7.34
CA ILE A 68 9.52 -5.06 -7.92
C ILE A 68 10.81 -5.03 -8.74
#